data_AF-A0A431KYG6-F1
#
_entry.id   AF-A0A431KYG6-F1
#
_cell.length_a   1.000
_cell.length_b   1.000
_cell.length_c   1.000
_cell.angle_alpha   90.00
_cell.angle_beta   90.00
_cell.angle_gamma   90.00
#
_symmetry.space_group_name_H-M   'P 1'
#
loop_
_entity.id
_entity.type
_entity.pdbx_description
1 polymer ?
#
loop_
_entity_poly.entity_id
_entity_poly.type
_entity_poly.pdbx_seq_one_letter_code
_entity_poly.pdbx_strand_id
1 'polypeptide(L)'
;MSLSLQFVVACSSVPTDIPASKDFGIFLTRDLNSYFQARLGSEVEAQYELLRAVPTIVGTAFPKYYAWVEVFSHKKLVKQGAVRLAAISGKKFEVTDYIDQQEILTRPESVSLVFPKALCDAIILKANVKSRLTGFRKP
;
A
#
# COMPACT_ATOMS: atom_id res chain seq x y z
N MET A 1 31.61 45.35 -16.48
CA MET A 1 30.58 44.42 -17.00
C MET A 1 31.23 43.06 -17.22
N SER A 2 30.83 42.03 -16.49
CA SER A 2 30.56 40.70 -17.04
C SER A 2 30.08 39.80 -15.89
N LEU A 3 28.79 39.48 -15.90
CA LEU A 3 28.18 38.54 -14.97
C LEU A 3 28.57 37.12 -15.40
N SER A 4 29.29 36.40 -14.55
CA SER A 4 29.38 34.94 -14.65
C SER A 4 28.08 34.36 -14.15
N LEU A 5 27.31 33.71 -15.03
CA LEU A 5 26.15 32.90 -14.63
C LEU A 5 26.32 31.49 -15.22
N GLN A 6 26.93 30.60 -14.45
CA GLN A 6 26.79 29.16 -14.64
C GLN A 6 25.69 28.69 -13.67
N PHE A 7 24.51 28.44 -14.19
CA PHE A 7 23.54 27.58 -13.51
C PHE A 7 23.43 26.28 -14.31
N VAL A 8 24.13 25.25 -13.83
CA VAL A 8 23.76 23.87 -14.11
C VAL A 8 23.12 23.36 -12.83
N VAL A 9 21.80 23.33 -12.77
CA VAL A 9 21.08 22.57 -11.75
C VAL A 9 20.41 21.40 -12.46
N ALA A 10 21.17 20.31 -12.62
CA ALA A 10 20.61 19.00 -12.87
C ALA A 10 20.38 18.34 -11.51
N CYS A 11 19.14 18.37 -11.02
CA CYS A 11 18.75 17.56 -9.86
C CYS A 11 17.62 16.61 -10.28
N SER A 12 17.99 15.52 -10.93
CA SER A 12 17.13 14.35 -11.08
C SER A 12 17.54 13.32 -10.03
N SER A 13 17.40 13.64 -8.74
CA SER A 13 17.55 12.65 -7.68
C SER A 13 16.26 11.86 -7.58
N VAL A 14 16.31 10.57 -7.92
CA VAL A 14 15.28 9.61 -7.50
C VAL A 14 15.08 9.77 -6.00
N PRO A 15 13.85 9.89 -5.47
CA PRO A 15 13.63 10.04 -4.03
C PRO A 15 14.32 8.89 -3.29
N THR A 16 15.28 9.22 -2.42
CA THR A 16 16.12 8.24 -1.70
C THR A 16 15.30 7.26 -0.84
N ASP A 17 14.05 7.62 -0.55
CA ASP A 17 13.13 6.81 0.23
C ASP A 17 12.43 5.69 -0.55
N ILE A 18 12.52 5.67 -1.87
CA ILE A 18 11.92 4.62 -2.71
C ILE A 18 12.94 3.50 -2.91
N PRO A 19 12.61 2.24 -2.56
CA PRO A 19 13.49 1.12 -2.84
C PRO A 19 13.80 0.95 -4.33
N ALA A 20 14.98 0.43 -4.64
CA ALA A 20 15.29 0.02 -6.00
C ALA A 20 14.25 -1.00 -6.50
N SER A 21 13.90 -0.93 -7.79
CA SER A 21 12.81 -1.77 -8.35
C SER A 21 12.99 -3.27 -8.09
N LYS A 22 14.23 -3.78 -8.09
CA LYS A 22 14.54 -5.19 -7.79
C LYS A 22 14.27 -5.59 -6.33
N ASP A 23 14.39 -4.64 -5.40
CA ASP A 23 14.26 -4.89 -3.95
C ASP A 23 12.87 -4.51 -3.43
N PHE A 24 12.09 -3.75 -4.21
CA PHE A 24 10.76 -3.26 -3.85
C PHE A 24 9.84 -4.39 -3.37
N GLY A 25 9.67 -5.44 -4.19
CA GLY A 25 8.78 -6.54 -3.85
C GLY A 25 9.27 -7.35 -2.65
N ILE A 26 10.58 -7.51 -2.51
CA ILE A 26 11.19 -8.22 -1.37
C ILE A 26 10.88 -7.48 -0.07
N PHE A 27 11.12 -6.17 -0.02
CA PHE A 27 10.85 -5.38 1.18
C PHE A 27 9.36 -5.26 1.46
N LEU A 28 8.53 -5.05 0.44
CA LEU A 28 7.09 -4.93 0.63
C LEU A 28 6.47 -6.22 1.18
N THR A 29 6.82 -7.38 0.61
CA THR A 29 6.33 -8.67 1.13
C THR A 29 6.83 -8.94 2.54
N ARG A 30 8.12 -8.69 2.83
CA ARG A 30 8.69 -8.84 4.18
C ARG A 30 7.90 -8.02 5.21
N ASP A 31 7.66 -6.75 4.90
CA ASP A 31 7.07 -5.81 5.84
C ASP A 31 5.55 -6.03 6.01
N LEU A 32 4.85 -6.44 4.95
CA LEU A 32 3.46 -6.89 5.04
C LEU A 32 3.34 -8.17 5.89
N ASN A 33 4.20 -9.17 5.65
CA ASN A 33 4.23 -10.38 6.47
C ASN A 33 4.48 -10.03 7.94
N SER A 34 5.49 -9.22 8.23
CA SER A 34 5.80 -8.79 9.61
C SER A 34 4.61 -8.10 10.27
N TYR A 35 3.94 -7.17 9.57
CA TYR A 35 2.76 -6.48 10.09
C TYR A 35 1.61 -7.45 10.42
N PHE A 36 1.26 -8.35 9.50
CA PHE A 36 0.13 -9.25 9.70
C PHE A 36 0.44 -10.40 10.67
N GLN A 37 1.68 -10.89 10.72
CA GLN A 37 2.11 -11.88 11.71
C GLN A 37 1.99 -11.31 13.14
N ALA A 38 2.48 -10.08 13.36
CA ALA A 38 2.36 -9.41 14.65
C ALA A 38 0.89 -9.19 15.07
N ARG A 39 0.01 -8.91 14.10
CA ARG A 39 -1.41 -8.66 14.36
C ARG A 39 -2.26 -9.92 14.55
N LEU A 40 -1.89 -11.03 13.90
CA LEU A 40 -2.67 -12.28 13.93
C LEU A 40 -2.10 -13.33 14.88
N GLY A 41 -0.85 -13.18 15.33
CA GLY A 41 -0.20 -14.12 16.25
C GLY A 41 0.12 -15.48 15.61
N SER A 42 0.20 -15.55 14.28
CA SER A 42 0.49 -16.77 13.52
C SER A 42 1.33 -16.48 12.29
N GLU A 43 1.99 -17.50 11.76
CA GLU A 43 2.67 -17.40 10.48
C GLU A 43 1.65 -17.15 9.36
N VAL A 44 1.95 -16.14 8.55
CA VAL A 44 1.15 -15.75 7.39
C VAL A 44 2.01 -15.41 6.19
N GLU A 45 1.38 -15.56 5.03
CA GLU A 45 1.87 -15.11 3.73
C GLU A 45 0.94 -14.02 3.19
N ALA A 46 1.44 -12.81 3.03
CA ALA A 46 0.74 -11.70 2.43
C ALA A 46 1.12 -11.57 0.95
N GLN A 47 0.10 -11.65 0.10
CA GLN A 47 0.19 -11.30 -1.32
C GLN A 47 -0.41 -9.91 -1.50
N TYR A 48 0.09 -9.17 -2.49
CA TYR A 48 -0.35 -7.80 -2.72
C TYR A 48 -0.56 -7.48 -4.20
N GLU A 49 -1.46 -6.54 -4.46
CA GLU A 49 -1.68 -5.91 -5.75
C GLU A 49 -1.64 -4.40 -5.54
N LEU A 50 -0.70 -3.71 -6.20
CA LEU A 50 -0.63 -2.25 -6.11
C LEU A 50 -1.88 -1.62 -6.74
N LEU A 51 -2.56 -0.78 -5.98
CA LEU A 51 -3.73 -0.01 -6.43
C LEU A 51 -3.32 1.20 -7.29
N ARG A 52 -2.03 1.54 -7.27
CA ARG A 52 -1.42 2.57 -8.11
C ARG A 52 0.03 2.19 -8.41
N ALA A 53 0.46 2.36 -9.66
CA ALA A 53 1.81 2.01 -10.08
C ALA A 53 2.91 2.92 -9.50
N VAL A 54 2.56 4.18 -9.17
CA VAL A 54 3.50 5.21 -8.72
C VAL A 54 3.08 5.69 -7.32
N PRO A 55 4.02 5.95 -6.41
CA PRO A 55 3.68 6.48 -5.09
C PRO A 55 3.06 7.87 -5.20
N THR A 56 2.23 8.21 -4.22
CA THR A 56 1.81 9.58 -3.97
C THR A 56 2.84 10.25 -3.07
N ILE A 57 3.48 11.31 -3.58
CA ILE A 57 4.43 12.16 -2.84
C ILE A 57 3.77 13.53 -2.68
N VAL A 58 3.63 14.01 -1.44
CA VAL A 58 3.06 15.33 -1.14
C VAL A 58 3.98 16.02 -0.14
N GLY A 59 4.58 17.14 -0.57
CA GLY A 59 5.53 17.90 0.25
C GLY A 59 6.75 17.06 0.63
N THR A 60 7.17 17.17 1.89
CA THR A 60 8.33 16.48 2.47
C THR A 60 7.97 15.14 3.13
N ALA A 61 6.74 14.65 2.95
CA ALA A 61 6.32 13.39 3.53
C ALA A 61 6.89 12.19 2.76
N PHE A 62 7.06 11.06 3.47
CA PHE A 62 7.47 9.79 2.85
C PHE A 62 6.55 9.41 1.68
N PRO A 63 7.10 8.82 0.59
CA PRO A 63 6.32 8.31 -0.52
C PRO A 63 5.27 7.30 -0.06
N LYS A 64 4.01 7.50 -0.47
CA LYS A 64 2.90 6.64 -0.08
C LYS A 64 2.49 5.70 -1.20
N TYR A 65 2.44 4.41 -0.90
CA TYR A 65 1.88 3.38 -1.76
C TYR A 65 0.54 2.90 -1.22
N TYR A 66 -0.26 2.34 -2.12
CA TYR A 66 -1.57 1.77 -1.80
C TYR A 66 -1.66 0.40 -2.45
N ALA A 67 -2.07 -0.60 -1.68
CA ALA A 67 -2.20 -1.96 -2.18
C ALA A 67 -3.49 -2.61 -1.68
N TRP A 68 -4.01 -3.55 -2.45
CA TRP A 68 -4.89 -4.58 -1.94
C TRP A 68 -4.04 -5.74 -1.46
N VAL A 69 -4.36 -6.29 -0.30
CA VAL A 69 -3.63 -7.43 0.27
C VAL A 69 -4.57 -8.61 0.46
N GLU A 70 -4.02 -9.80 0.25
CA GLU A 70 -4.61 -11.08 0.60
C GLU A 70 -3.64 -11.79 1.52
N VAL A 71 -4.10 -12.16 2.71
CA VAL A 71 -3.28 -12.74 3.77
C VAL A 71 -3.73 -14.16 3.99
N PHE A 72 -2.81 -15.09 3.84
CA PHE A 72 -3.03 -16.52 3.97
C PHE A 72 -2.35 -17.06 5.21
N SER A 73 -3.02 -17.93 5.94
CA SER A 73 -2.41 -18.79 6.96
C SER A 73 -2.70 -20.23 6.56
N HIS A 74 -1.66 -21.07 6.49
CA HIS A 74 -1.79 -22.47 6.07
C HIS A 74 -2.57 -22.64 4.75
N LYS A 75 -2.26 -21.79 3.75
CA LYS A 75 -2.94 -21.73 2.42
C LYS A 75 -4.42 -21.35 2.45
N LYS A 76 -4.97 -20.98 3.60
CA LYS A 76 -6.33 -20.46 3.73
C LYS A 76 -6.30 -18.94 3.82
N LEU A 77 -7.11 -18.28 3.01
CA LEU A 77 -7.30 -16.83 3.11
C LEU A 77 -7.93 -16.51 4.48
N VAL A 78 -7.22 -15.73 5.30
CA VAL A 78 -7.68 -15.33 6.65
C VAL A 78 -8.06 -13.85 6.72
N LYS A 79 -7.43 -13.00 5.92
CA LYS A 79 -7.73 -11.57 5.81
C LYS A 79 -7.52 -11.10 4.38
N GLN A 80 -8.29 -10.08 3.99
CA GLN A 80 -8.02 -9.30 2.79
C GLN A 80 -8.52 -7.87 2.99
N GLY A 81 -8.00 -6.92 2.22
CA GLY A 81 -8.42 -5.52 2.32
C GLY A 81 -7.43 -4.55 1.69
N ALA A 82 -7.61 -3.26 1.95
CA ALA A 82 -6.75 -2.21 1.41
C ALA A 82 -5.75 -1.72 2.47
N VAL A 83 -4.51 -1.48 2.05
CA VAL A 83 -3.44 -0.94 2.91
C VAL A 83 -2.86 0.34 2.33
N ARG A 84 -2.51 1.27 3.24
CA ARG A 84 -1.66 2.43 2.96
C ARG A 84 -0.28 2.18 3.54
N LEU A 85 0.74 2.42 2.72
CA LEU A 85 2.14 2.11 3.02
C LEU A 85 2.99 3.36 2.87
N ALA A 86 3.90 3.61 3.80
CA ALA A 86 4.96 4.61 3.66
C ALA A 86 6.29 3.94 3.31
N ALA A 87 6.95 4.37 2.24
CA ALA A 87 8.31 3.94 1.91
C ALA A 87 9.32 4.79 2.71
N ILE A 88 10.18 4.13 3.50
CA ILE A 88 11.11 4.79 4.41
C ILE A 88 12.55 4.41 4.01
N SER A 89 13.34 5.43 3.67
CA SER A 89 14.79 5.33 3.42
C SER A 89 15.20 4.27 2.39
N GLY A 90 14.29 3.90 1.47
CA GLY A 90 14.54 2.94 0.40
C GLY A 90 14.70 1.49 0.86
N LYS A 91 14.39 1.18 2.12
CA LYS A 91 14.70 -0.12 2.76
C LYS A 91 13.53 -0.77 3.49
N LYS A 92 12.48 0.00 3.76
CA LYS A 92 11.33 -0.44 4.54
C LYS A 92 10.04 0.15 3.98
N PHE A 93 8.98 -0.62 4.05
CA PHE A 93 7.61 -0.14 4.03
C PHE A 93 7.00 -0.22 5.42
N GLU A 94 6.25 0.81 5.78
CA GLU A 94 5.47 0.83 7.00
C GLU A 94 3.99 0.86 6.65
N VAL A 95 3.24 -0.13 7.14
CA VAL A 95 1.77 -0.12 7.04
C VAL A 95 1.26 0.94 8.00
N THR A 96 0.85 2.07 7.46
CA THR A 96 0.25 3.15 8.27
C THR A 96 -1.21 2.88 8.55
N ASP A 97 -1.90 2.20 7.63
CA ASP A 97 -3.33 1.95 7.73
C ASP A 97 -3.70 0.65 6.99
N TYR A 98 -4.66 -0.06 7.56
CA TYR A 98 -5.28 -1.24 6.97
C TYR A 98 -6.79 -1.18 7.23
N ILE A 99 -7.57 -1.25 6.17
CA ILE A 99 -9.04 -1.39 6.23
C ILE A 99 -9.38 -2.77 5.67
N ASP A 100 -10.00 -3.60 6.50
CA ASP A 100 -10.39 -4.94 6.09
C ASP A 100 -11.58 -4.92 5.12
N GLN A 101 -11.70 -5.95 4.29
CA GLN A 101 -12.79 -6.04 3.31
C GLN A 101 -14.17 -5.93 3.95
N GLN A 102 -14.39 -6.51 5.14
CA GLN A 102 -15.68 -6.47 5.80
C GLN A 102 -16.02 -5.05 6.24
N GLU A 103 -15.04 -4.32 6.78
CA GLU A 103 -15.18 -2.90 7.07
C GLU A 103 -15.48 -2.08 5.80
N ILE A 104 -14.80 -2.34 4.67
CA ILE A 104 -15.07 -1.64 3.40
C ILE A 104 -16.52 -1.88 2.95
N LEU A 105 -17.05 -3.09 3.13
CA LEU A 105 -18.41 -3.45 2.70
C LEU A 105 -19.50 -2.90 3.63
N THR A 106 -19.21 -2.81 4.93
CA THR A 106 -20.18 -2.36 5.95
C THR A 106 -20.13 -0.86 6.18
N ARG A 107 -18.97 -0.26 5.97
CA ARG A 107 -18.66 1.14 6.26
C ARG A 107 -17.78 1.75 5.16
N PRO A 108 -18.28 1.86 3.91
CA PRO A 108 -17.48 2.27 2.75
C PRO A 108 -16.87 3.67 2.89
N GLU A 109 -17.46 4.56 3.70
CA GLU A 109 -16.93 5.89 3.97
C GLU A 109 -15.55 5.86 4.66
N SER A 110 -15.21 4.77 5.37
CA SER A 110 -13.89 4.57 5.99
C SER A 110 -12.76 4.65 4.96
N VAL A 111 -13.00 4.20 3.72
CA VAL A 111 -12.03 4.25 2.62
C VAL A 111 -11.62 5.70 2.32
N SER A 112 -12.58 6.62 2.31
CA SER A 112 -12.34 8.03 2.00
C SER A 112 -11.53 8.78 3.07
N LEU A 113 -11.45 8.23 4.29
CA LEU A 113 -10.66 8.81 5.39
C LEU A 113 -9.16 8.49 5.25
N VAL A 114 -8.83 7.38 4.59
CA VAL A 114 -7.45 6.87 4.52
C VAL A 114 -6.85 7.03 3.13
N PHE A 115 -7.66 6.81 2.09
CA PHE A 115 -7.21 6.70 0.72
C PHE A 115 -7.54 7.95 -0.10
N PRO A 116 -6.71 8.30 -1.10
CA PRO A 116 -7.04 9.34 -2.08
C PRO A 116 -8.39 9.06 -2.74
N LYS A 117 -9.16 10.13 -2.99
CA LYS A 117 -10.48 10.05 -3.63
C LYS A 117 -10.48 9.22 -4.93
N ALA A 118 -9.43 9.35 -5.74
CA ALA A 118 -9.26 8.62 -7.00
C ALA A 118 -9.19 7.09 -6.86
N LEU A 119 -8.89 6.57 -5.65
CA LEU A 119 -8.82 5.12 -5.40
C LEU A 119 -10.06 4.57 -4.69
N CYS A 120 -10.94 5.43 -4.16
CA CYS A 120 -12.02 5.02 -3.28
C CYS A 120 -13.00 4.07 -3.98
N ASP A 121 -13.52 4.45 -5.16
CA ASP A 121 -14.47 3.64 -5.90
C ASP A 121 -13.87 2.30 -6.34
N ALA A 122 -12.59 2.30 -6.74
CA ALA A 122 -11.87 1.09 -7.14
C ALA A 122 -11.69 0.12 -5.96
N ILE A 123 -11.37 0.63 -4.77
CA ILE A 123 -11.25 -0.17 -3.54
C ILE A 123 -12.60 -0.78 -3.16
N ILE A 124 -13.67 0.01 -3.17
CA ILE A 124 -15.03 -0.44 -2.84
C ILE A 124 -15.51 -1.50 -3.85
N LEU A 125 -15.28 -1.27 -5.15
CA LEU A 125 -15.61 -2.23 -6.19
C LEU A 125 -14.83 -3.54 -6.01
N LYS A 126 -13.52 -3.45 -5.73
CA LYS A 126 -12.66 -4.61 -5.52
C LYS A 126 -13.12 -5.42 -4.31
N ALA A 127 -13.50 -4.77 -3.21
CA ALA A 127 -14.07 -5.44 -2.03
C ALA A 127 -15.35 -6.23 -2.38
N ASN A 128 -16.25 -5.65 -3.17
CA ASN A 128 -17.48 -6.30 -3.65
C ASN A 128 -17.23 -7.46 -4.63
N VAL A 129 -16.21 -7.37 -5.47
CA VAL A 129 -15.84 -8.47 -6.38
C VAL A 129 -15.24 -9.62 -5.57
N LYS A 130 -14.28 -9.33 -4.70
CA LYS A 130 -13.60 -10.33 -3.89
C LYS A 130 -14.56 -11.06 -2.94
N SER A 131 -15.57 -10.38 -2.40
CA SER A 131 -16.53 -10.99 -1.47
C SER A 131 -17.38 -12.07 -2.15
N ARG A 132 -17.77 -11.82 -3.41
CA ARG A 132 -18.49 -12.79 -4.23
C ARG A 132 -17.63 -14.01 -4.57
N LEU A 133 -16.34 -13.82 -4.79
CA LEU A 133 -15.40 -14.93 -5.08
C LEU A 133 -15.10 -15.78 -3.83
N THR A 134 -15.07 -15.18 -2.65
CA THR A 134 -14.80 -15.89 -1.39
C THR A 134 -16.08 -16.39 -0.69
N GLY A 135 -17.24 -16.33 -1.36
CA GLY A 135 -18.52 -16.83 -0.83
C GLY A 135 -19.10 -16.01 0.32
N PHE A 136 -18.63 -14.77 0.53
CA PHE A 136 -19.16 -13.88 1.55
C PHE A 136 -20.53 -13.34 1.12
N ARG A 137 -21.61 -13.79 1.78
CA ARG A 137 -22.95 -13.22 1.63
C ARG A 137 -23.14 -12.11 2.65
N LYS A 138 -23.54 -10.92 2.17
CA LYS A 138 -23.99 -9.82 3.02
C LYS A 138 -25.11 -10.34 3.95
N PRO A 139 -25.06 -10.08 5.26
CA PRO A 139 -26.16 -10.43 6.17
C PRO A 139 -27.45 -9.70 5.78
#